data_AF-A0A6J6AE99-F1
#
_entry.id   AF-A0A6J6AE99-F1
#
_cell.length_a   1.000
_cell.length_b   1.000
_cell.length_c   1.000
_cell.angle_alpha   90.00
_cell.angle_beta   90.00
_cell.angle_gamma   90.00
#
_symmetry.space_group_name_H-M   'P 1'
#
loop_
_entity.id
_entity.type
_entity.pdbx_description
1 polymer ?
#
loop_
_entity_poly.entity_id
_entity_poly.type
_entity_poly.pdbx_seq_one_letter_code
_entity_poly.pdbx_strand_id
1 'polypeptide(L)'
;MTSGFIGKFSIFSAAYESGNTSLLIAGVLSSAIAAFFYIRVIVLMFFKDSVEDGTSVVIPSALTTTTIAITSAVTLILGIYPAPLINFIATFATFVR
;
A
#
# COMPACT_ATOMS: atom_id res chain seq x y z
N MET A 1 -8.45 -4.51 -3.91
CA MET A 1 -7.03 -4.58 -4.31
C MET A 1 -6.47 -3.17 -4.21
N THR A 2 -5.34 -2.96 -3.52
CA THR A 2 -4.70 -1.64 -3.39
C THR A 2 -3.47 -1.57 -4.30
N SER A 3 -3.08 -0.36 -4.70
CA SER A 3 -1.87 -0.14 -5.49
C SER A 3 -0.61 -0.76 -4.85
N GLY A 4 -0.50 -0.71 -3.51
CA GLY A 4 0.60 -1.33 -2.78
C GLY A 4 0.61 -2.87 -2.83
N PHE A 5 -0.56 -3.52 -2.96
CA PHE A 5 -0.62 -4.96 -3.18
C PHE A 5 -0.13 -5.32 -4.59
N ILE A 6 -0.60 -4.60 -5.62
CA ILE A 6 -0.15 -4.80 -7.00
C ILE A 6 1.36 -4.58 -7.14
N GLY A 7 1.90 -3.53 -6.51
CA GLY A 7 3.33 -3.24 -6.54
C GLY A 7 4.17 -4.38 -5.96
N LYS A 8 3.80 -4.88 -4.77
CA LYS A 8 4.50 -6.02 -4.16
C LYS A 8 4.35 -7.30 -4.99
N PHE A 9 3.16 -7.58 -5.50
CA PHE A 9 2.92 -8.73 -6.35
C PHE A 9 3.79 -8.70 -7.60
N SER A 10 3.91 -7.54 -8.27
CA SER A 10 4.78 -7.36 -9.44
C SER A 10 6.26 -7.69 -9.15
N ILE A 11 6.78 -7.23 -8.00
CA ILE A 11 8.16 -7.57 -7.56
C ILE A 11 8.30 -9.07 -7.29
N PHE A 12 7.31 -9.68 -6.64
CA PHE A 12 7.31 -11.12 -6.36
C PHE A 12 7.22 -11.96 -7.63
N SER A 13 6.41 -11.56 -8.61
CA SER A 13 6.33 -12.18 -9.94
C SER A 13 7.69 -12.12 -10.64
N ALA A 14 8.36 -10.96 -10.64
CA ALA A 14 9.69 -10.83 -11.22
C ALA A 14 10.75 -11.69 -10.51
N ALA A 15 10.69 -11.80 -9.17
CA ALA A 15 11.57 -12.67 -8.40
C ALA A 15 11.33 -14.16 -8.70
N TYR A 16 10.06 -14.54 -8.91
CA TYR A 16 9.70 -15.90 -9.31
C TYR A 16 10.19 -16.22 -10.74
N GLU A 17 9.94 -15.34 -11.70
CA GLU A 17 10.34 -15.51 -13.11
C GLU A 17 11.87 -15.55 -13.28
N SER A 18 12.61 -14.81 -12.46
CA SER A 18 14.07 -14.85 -12.43
C SER A 18 14.65 -16.10 -11.72
N GLY A 19 13.79 -17.01 -11.22
CA GLY A 19 14.18 -18.21 -10.50
C GLY A 19 14.66 -17.96 -9.08
N ASN A 20 14.60 -16.72 -8.59
CA ASN A 20 15.13 -16.32 -7.28
C ASN A 20 14.14 -16.59 -6.15
N THR A 21 13.90 -17.88 -5.90
CA THR A 21 12.91 -18.36 -4.93
C THR A 21 13.23 -17.93 -3.50
N SER A 22 14.52 -17.77 -3.16
CA SER A 22 14.95 -17.31 -1.83
C SER A 22 14.47 -15.88 -1.53
N LEU A 23 14.67 -14.96 -2.49
CA LEU A 23 14.21 -13.57 -2.38
C LEU A 23 12.68 -13.47 -2.35
N LEU A 24 11.99 -14.29 -3.15
CA LEU A 24 10.53 -14.38 -3.11
C LEU A 24 10.03 -14.76 -1.71
N ILE A 25 10.56 -15.84 -1.13
CA ILE A 25 10.16 -16.32 0.20
C ILE A 25 10.45 -15.26 1.27
N ALA A 26 11.66 -14.68 1.27
CA ALA A 26 12.03 -13.64 2.21
C ALA A 26 11.10 -12.41 2.10
N GLY A 27 10.74 -12.00 0.88
CA GLY A 27 9.83 -10.90 0.62
C GLY A 27 8.41 -11.15 1.12
N VAL A 28 7.88 -12.37 0.88
CA VAL A 28 6.55 -12.77 1.36
C VAL A 28 6.51 -12.82 2.89
N LEU A 29 7.52 -13.41 3.53
CA LEU A 29 7.63 -13.46 4.99
C LEU A 29 7.72 -12.05 5.60
N SER A 30 8.54 -11.17 5.02
CA SER A 30 8.62 -9.77 5.43
C SER A 30 7.25 -9.07 5.34
N SER A 31 6.50 -9.29 4.25
CA SER A 31 5.14 -8.75 4.12
C SER A 31 4.16 -9.32 5.15
N ALA A 32 4.31 -10.58 5.55
CA ALA A 32 3.48 -11.19 6.59
C ALA A 32 3.77 -10.57 7.98
N ILE A 33 5.04 -10.34 8.30
CA ILE A 33 5.46 -9.64 9.52
C ILE A 33 4.87 -8.22 9.54
N ALA A 34 4.96 -7.48 8.43
CA ALA A 34 4.37 -6.14 8.33
C ALA A 34 2.85 -6.15 8.50
N ALA A 35 2.15 -7.16 7.98
CA ALA A 35 0.70 -7.29 8.10
C ALA A 35 0.26 -7.41 9.58
N PHE A 36 1.04 -8.08 10.43
CA PHE A 36 0.77 -8.14 11.87
C PHE A 36 0.74 -6.74 12.51
N PHE A 37 1.71 -5.89 12.18
CA PHE A 37 1.75 -4.51 12.68
C PHE A 37 0.58 -3.67 12.16
N TYR A 38 0.21 -3.81 10.89
CA TYR A 38 -0.93 -3.07 10.32
C TYR A 38 -2.27 -3.51 10.91
N ILE A 39 -2.49 -4.81 11.08
CA ILE A 39 -3.71 -5.33 11.71
C ILE A 39 -3.82 -4.80 13.14
N ARG A 40 -2.71 -4.77 13.89
CA ARG A 40 -2.72 -4.19 15.25
C ARG A 40 -3.20 -2.75 15.26
N VAL A 41 -2.74 -1.92 14.31
CA VAL A 41 -3.20 -0.53 14.18
C VAL A 41 -4.70 -0.46 13.87
N ILE A 42 -5.19 -1.28 12.94
CA ILE A 42 -6.63 -1.34 12.59
C ILE A 42 -7.46 -1.74 13.82
N VAL A 43 -7.00 -2.74 14.57
CA VAL A 43 -7.69 -3.20 15.79
C VAL A 43 -7.76 -2.09 16.83
N LEU A 44 -6.65 -1.39 17.06
CA LEU A 44 -6.62 -0.24 17.97
C LEU A 44 -7.50 0.92 17.50
N MET A 45 -7.73 1.05 16.19
CA MET A 45 -8.57 2.12 15.64
C MET A 45 -10.07 1.85 15.80
N PHE A 46 -10.51 0.60 15.66
CA PHE A 46 -11.94 0.26 15.64
C PHE A 46 -12.47 -0.42 16.92
N PHE A 47 -11.61 -1.10 17.68
CA PHE A 47 -12.03 -1.92 18.83
C PHE A 47 -11.53 -1.43 20.18
N LYS A 48 -10.76 -0.34 20.23
CA LYS A 48 -10.33 0.28 21.48
C LYS A 48 -11.27 1.44 21.81
N ASP A 49 -11.74 1.48 23.04
CA ASP A 49 -12.58 2.58 23.51
C ASP A 49 -11.87 3.93 23.37
N SER A 50 -12.67 4.93 22.99
CA SER A 50 -12.20 6.30 22.90
C SER A 50 -11.79 6.74 24.31
N VAL A 51 -10.54 7.18 24.47
CA VAL A 51 -10.08 7.73 25.76
C VAL A 51 -10.94 8.96 26.06
N GLU A 52 -11.62 9.00 27.21
CA GLU A 52 -12.54 10.10 27.59
C GLU A 52 -11.87 11.50 27.58
N ASP A 53 -10.53 11.54 27.61
CA ASP A 53 -9.70 12.74 27.51
C ASP A 53 -8.63 12.63 26.39
N GLY A 54 -8.94 11.85 25.36
CA GLY A 54 -8.12 11.73 24.17
C GLY A 54 -8.21 13.02 23.37
N THR A 55 -7.09 13.76 23.30
CA THR A 55 -6.85 14.95 22.46
C THR A 55 -7.97 15.22 21.45
N SER A 56 -8.72 16.29 21.71
CA SER A 56 -9.64 17.01 20.81
C SER A 56 -9.81 16.36 19.44
N VAL A 57 -11.05 16.03 19.07
CA VAL A 57 -11.43 15.77 17.68
C VAL A 57 -10.98 16.98 16.85
N VAL A 58 -9.76 16.92 16.33
CA VAL A 58 -9.24 17.93 15.41
C VAL A 58 -10.06 17.70 14.16
N ILE A 59 -11.10 18.52 14.00
CA ILE A 59 -11.88 18.56 12.78
C ILE A 59 -10.86 18.74 11.66
N PRO A 60 -10.69 17.74 10.78
CA PRO A 60 -9.64 17.80 9.79
C PRO A 60 -9.87 19.03 8.91
N SER A 61 -8.82 19.79 8.64
CA SER A 61 -8.91 20.87 7.67
C SER A 61 -9.41 20.34 6.33
N ALA A 62 -10.15 21.16 5.58
CA ALA A 62 -10.67 20.79 4.26
C ALA A 62 -9.56 20.25 3.32
N LEU A 63 -8.33 20.77 3.47
CA LEU A 63 -7.16 20.28 2.75
C LEU A 63 -6.80 18.84 3.15
N THR A 64 -6.73 18.55 4.46
CA THR A 64 -6.42 17.21 4.97
C THR A 64 -7.43 16.17 4.50
N THR A 65 -8.73 16.47 4.60
CA THR A 65 -9.80 15.58 4.14
C THR A 65 -9.69 15.32 2.64
N THR A 66 -9.46 16.38 1.85
CA THR A 66 -9.33 16.26 0.39
C THR A 66 -8.11 15.43 0.00
N THR A 67 -6.96 15.64 0.65
CA THR A 67 -5.76 14.85 0.41
C THR A 67 -5.97 13.37 0.73
N ILE A 68 -6.58 13.05 1.88
CA ILE A 68 -6.88 11.65 2.26
C ILE A 68 -7.85 11.02 1.26
N ALA A 69 -8.89 11.75 0.83
CA ALA A 69 -9.86 11.27 -0.13
C ALA A 69 -9.22 10.97 -1.49
N ILE A 70 -8.43 11.91 -2.02
CA ILE A 70 -7.73 11.76 -3.31
C ILE A 70 -6.74 10.59 -3.24
N THR A 71 -5.89 10.54 -2.21
CA THR A 71 -4.87 9.48 -2.09
C THR A 71 -5.51 8.10 -1.94
N SER A 72 -6.58 7.98 -1.14
CA SER A 72 -7.34 6.74 -0.99
C SER A 72 -7.98 6.31 -2.32
N ALA A 73 -8.59 7.24 -3.06
CA ALA A 73 -9.16 6.96 -4.37
C ALA A 73 -8.10 6.49 -5.37
N VAL A 74 -6.95 7.16 -5.43
CA VAL A 74 -5.83 6.77 -6.29
C VAL A 74 -5.30 5.39 -5.92
N THR A 75 -5.14 5.08 -4.63
CA THR A 75 -4.71 3.75 -4.16
C THR A 75 -5.67 2.64 -4.60
N LEU A 76 -6.98 2.90 -4.62
CA LEU A 76 -7.98 1.94 -5.09
C LEU A 76 -8.01 1.82 -6.60
N ILE A 77 -8.04 2.95 -7.33
CA ILE A 77 -8.07 3.00 -8.80
C ILE A 77 -6.85 2.26 -9.36
N LEU A 78 -5.65 2.59 -8.89
CA LEU A 78 -4.41 1.94 -9.33
C LEU A 78 -4.31 0.49 -8.84
N GLY A 79 -5.01 0.13 -7.77
CA GLY A 79 -5.10 -1.26 -7.32
C GLY A 79 -6.00 -2.13 -8.20
N ILE A 80 -7.05 -1.56 -8.80
CA ILE A 80 -7.99 -2.25 -9.69
C ILE A 80 -7.51 -2.20 -11.15
N TYR A 81 -7.04 -1.04 -11.60
CA TYR A 81 -6.55 -0.79 -12.95
C TYR A 81 -5.10 -0.28 -12.91
N PRO A 82 -4.12 -1.19 -12.73
CA PRO A 82 -2.71 -0.81 -12.62
C PRO A 82 -2.04 -0.48 -13.96
N ALA A 83 -2.64 -0.87 -15.09
CA ALA A 83 -2.04 -0.77 -16.42
C ALA A 83 -1.46 0.61 -16.77
N PRO A 84 -2.13 1.75 -16.46
CA PRO A 84 -1.58 3.07 -16.77
C PRO A 84 -0.24 3.33 -16.07
N LEU A 85 -0.12 2.93 -14.81
CA LEU A 85 1.09 3.13 -14.02
C LEU A 85 2.22 2.21 -14.50
N ILE A 86 1.92 0.94 -14.77
CA ILE A 86 2.93 -0.03 -15.23
C ILE A 86 3.47 0.37 -16.61
N ASN A 87 2.58 0.77 -17.53
CA ASN A 87 2.98 1.21 -18.86
C ASN A 87 3.84 2.48 -18.79
N PHE A 88 3.46 3.44 -17.93
CA PHE A 88 4.25 4.64 -17.70
C PHE A 88 5.66 4.30 -17.22
N ILE A 89 5.79 3.47 -16.18
CA ILE A 89 7.11 3.03 -15.66
C ILE A 89 7.93 2.32 -16.74
N ALA A 90 7.32 1.44 -17.53
CA ALA A 90 7.99 0.72 -18.60
C ALA A 90 8.56 1.65 -19.68
N THR A 91 7.80 2.67 -20.10
CA THR A 91 8.27 3.68 -21.06
C THR A 91 9.48 4.46 -20.54
N PHE A 92 9.47 4.85 -19.26
CA PHE A 92 10.62 5.54 -18.65
C PHE A 92 11.84 4.62 -18.49
N ALA A 93 11.64 3.36 -18.12
CA ALA A 93 12.72 2.39 -17.96
C ALA A 93 13.48 2.13 -19.28
N THR A 94 12.77 2.15 -20.42
CA THR A 94 13.41 2.03 -21.74
C THR A 94 14.17 3.28 -22.19
N PHE A 95 13.86 4.46 -21.66
CA PHE A 95 14.53 5.71 -22.03
C PHE A 95 15.84 5.93 -21.26
N VAL A 96 15.97 5.36 -20.06
CA VAL A 96 17.14 5.48 -19.19
C VAL A 96 18.22 4.42 -19.48
N ARG A 97 17.87 3.37 -20.24
CA ARG A 97 18.77 2.28 -20.62
C ARG A 97 19.38 2.52 -22.00
#